data_AF-A0A4Y9XQF3-F1
#
_entry.id   AF-A0A4Y9XQF3-F1
#
_cell.length_a   1.000
_cell.length_b   1.000
_cell.length_c   1.000
_cell.angle_alpha   90.00
_cell.angle_beta   90.00
_cell.angle_gamma   90.00
#
_symmetry.space_group_name_H-M   'P 1'
#
loop_
_entity.id
_entity.type
_entity.pdbx_description
1 polymer ?
#
loop_
_entity_poly.entity_id
_entity_poly.type
_entity_poly.pdbx_seq_one_letter_code
_entity_poly.pdbx_strand_id
1 'polypeptide(L)' 'MDKLWKGIFYCFWMSDKPLVQQDLATELAGILLTITSTQAFLAFMRGFWETTVREWNGIDRLRMDKYYMLVRRFVN' A
#
# COMPACT_ATOMS: atom_id res chain seq x y z
N MET A 1 4.35 -13.00 -2.56
CA MET A 1 4.42 -11.63 -2.01
C MET A 1 3.32 -11.36 -0.97
N ASP A 2 2.34 -12.25 -0.84
CA ASP A 2 1.15 -12.12 0.02
C ASP A 2 1.44 -11.83 1.49
N LYS A 3 2.38 -12.55 2.10
CA LYS A 3 2.72 -12.35 3.53
C LYS A 3 3.27 -10.94 3.77
N LEU A 4 4.15 -10.48 2.88
CA LEU A 4 4.74 -9.14 2.95
C LEU A 4 3.63 -8.09 2.82
N TRP A 5 2.81 -8.19 1.78
CA TRP A 5 1.78 -7.20 1.52
C TRP A 5 0.65 -7.20 2.54
N LYS A 6 0.31 -8.36 3.11
CA LYS A 6 -0.58 -8.42 4.27
C LYS A 6 0.01 -7.65 5.44
N GLY A 7 1.31 -7.83 5.73
CA GLY A 7 2.02 -7.05 6.75
C GLY A 7 1.97 -5.54 6.49
N ILE A 8 2.29 -5.11 5.27
CA ILE A 8 2.25 -3.69 4.87
C ILE A 8 0.82 -3.13 4.96
N PHE A 9 -0.18 -3.87 4.49
CA PHE A 9 -1.58 -3.46 4.54
C PHE A 9 -2.04 -3.17 5.97
N TYR A 10 -1.73 -4.08 6.92
CA TYR A 10 -2.09 -3.88 8.32
C TYR A 10 -1.17 -2.89 9.05
N CYS A 11 0.07 -2.67 8.60
CA CYS A 11 0.90 -1.56 9.06
C CYS A 11 0.24 -0.21 8.73
N PHE A 12 -0.23 -0.06 7.49
CA PHE A 12 -0.97 1.13 7.07
C PHE A 12 -2.34 1.24 7.76
N TRP A 13 -2.99 0.11 8.04
CA TRP A 13 -4.23 0.06 8.82
C TRP A 13 -4.10 0.70 10.20
N MET A 14 -2.98 0.47 10.89
CA MET A 14 -2.69 0.99 12.23
C MET A 14 -2.14 2.42 12.25
N SER A 15 -1.90 3.04 11.09
CA SER A 15 -1.49 4.43 11.02
C SER A 15 -2.69 5.38 11.14
N ASP A 16 -2.85 6.03 12.29
CA ASP A 16 -4.01 6.87 12.58
C ASP A 16 -3.75 8.39 12.44
N LYS A 17 -2.49 8.83 12.53
CA LYS A 17 -2.15 10.25 12.43
C LYS A 17 -2.07 10.68 10.95
N PRO A 18 -2.75 11.76 10.52
CA PRO A 18 -2.80 12.16 9.11
C PRO A 18 -1.43 12.38 8.45
N LEU A 19 -0.49 13.04 9.14
CA LEU A 19 0.86 13.26 8.60
C LEU A 19 1.62 11.93 8.42
N VAL A 20 1.51 11.04 9.41
CA VAL A 20 2.14 9.70 9.35
C VAL A 20 1.55 8.89 8.20
N GLN A 21 0.24 8.98 7.94
CA GLN A 21 -0.39 8.31 6.80
C GLN A 21 0.16 8.84 5.47
N GLN A 22 0.36 10.15 5.34
CA GLN A 22 0.88 10.77 4.11
C GLN A 22 2.33 10.38 3.86
N ASP A 23 3.16 10.45 4.90
CA ASP A 23 4.58 10.08 4.82
C ASP A 23 4.73 8.59 4.51
N LEU A 24 4.01 7.72 5.23
CA LEU A 24 4.06 6.28 5.00
C LEU A 24 3.55 5.89 3.61
N ALA A 25 2.49 6.51 3.11
CA ALA A 25 2.01 6.24 1.75
C ALA A 25 3.06 6.64 0.69
N THR A 26 3.78 7.74 0.93
CA THR A 26 4.85 8.22 0.05
C THR A 26 6.08 7.30 0.11
N GLU A 27 6.47 6.87 1.31
CA GLU A 27 7.56 5.93 1.52
C GLU A 27 7.28 4.57 0.85
N LEU A 28 6.09 4.02 1.06
CA LEU A 28 5.69 2.75 0.45
C LEU A 28 5.68 2.81 -1.08
N ALA A 29 5.17 3.89 -1.67
CA ALA A 29 5.23 4.09 -3.12
C ALA A 29 6.67 4.29 -3.61
N GLY A 30 7.50 4.99 -2.84
CA GLY A 30 8.92 5.21 -3.13
C GLY A 30 9.73 3.91 -3.24
N ILE A 31 9.33 2.84 -2.54
CA ILE A 31 9.97 1.52 -2.66
C ILE A 31 10.00 1.06 -4.12
N LEU A 32 8.96 1.33 -4.92
CA LEU A 32 8.90 0.98 -6.33
C LEU A 32 10.09 1.53 -7.13
N LEU A 33 10.58 2.72 -6.78
CA LEU A 33 11.68 3.40 -7.45
C LEU A 33 13.05 2.83 -7.06
N THR A 34 13.13 2.08 -5.96
CA THR A 34 14.37 1.46 -5.46
C THR A 34 14.59 0.06 -6.02
N ILE A 35 13.54 -0.58 -6.57
CA ILE A 35 13.62 -1.93 -7.11
C ILE A 35 14.22 -1.89 -8.51
N THR A 36 15.42 -2.45 -8.67
CA THR A 36 16.15 -2.48 -9.95
C THR A 36 15.76 -3.65 -10.86
N SER A 37 15.27 -4.75 -10.29
CA SER A 37 14.85 -5.92 -11.06
C SER A 37 13.40 -5.77 -11.53
N THR A 38 13.18 -5.79 -12.84
CA THR A 38 11.83 -5.75 -13.45
C THR A 38 10.92 -6.85 -12.89
N GLN A 39 11.45 -8.06 -12.67
CA GLN A 39 10.66 -9.16 -12.13
C GLN A 39 10.23 -8.87 -10.68
N ALA A 40 11.14 -8.35 -9.86
CA ALA A 40 10.82 -7.98 -8.48
C ALA A 40 9.83 -6.81 -8.42
N PHE A 41 9.97 -5.82 -9.31
CA PHE A 41 9.06 -4.68 -9.44
C PHE A 41 7.64 -5.17 -9.75
N LEU A 42 7.50 -6.01 -10.79
CA LEU A 42 6.21 -6.58 -11.18
C LEU A 42 5.60 -7.46 -10.08
N ALA A 43 6.42 -8.24 -9.37
CA ALA A 43 5.96 -9.06 -8.26
C ALA A 43 5.48 -8.21 -7.07
N PHE A 44 6.17 -7.11 -6.77
CA PHE A 44 5.77 -6.18 -5.71
C PHE A 44 4.48 -5.43 -6.08
N MET A 45 4.40 -4.88 -7.29
CA MET A 45 3.17 -4.25 -7.82
C MET A 45 1.98 -5.19 -7.85
N ARG A 46 2.19 -6.44 -8.27
CA ARG A 46 1.13 -7.46 -8.26
C ARG A 46 0.62 -7.72 -6.84
N GLY A 47 1.53 -7.88 -5.88
CA GLY A 47 1.15 -8.12 -4.49
C GLY A 47 0.39 -6.95 -3.84
N PHE A 48 0.70 -5.71 -4.23
CA PHE A 48 -0.06 -4.52 -3.83
C PHE A 48 -1.52 -4.63 -4.27
N TRP A 49 -1.75 -4.87 -5.56
CA TRP A 49 -3.10 -4.95 -6.12
C TRP A 49 -3.89 -6.15 -5.61
N GLU A 50 -3.27 -7.33 -5.57
CA GLU A 50 -3.92 -8.55 -5.06
C GLU A 50 -4.37 -8.39 -3.61
N THR A 51 -3.53 -7.78 -2.76
CA THR A 51 -3.88 -7.54 -1.35
C THR A 51 -4.95 -6.45 -1.22
N THR A 52 -4.81 -5.35 -1.97
CA THR A 52 -5.79 -4.26 -1.94
C THR A 52 -7.18 -4.75 -2.34
N VAL A 53 -7.29 -5.53 -3.42
CA VAL A 53 -8.57 -6.10 -3.88
C VAL A 53 -9.13 -7.09 -2.86
N ARG A 54 -8.28 -7.98 -2.32
CA ARG A 54 -8.70 -9.00 -1.34
C ARG A 54 -9.29 -8.39 -0.07
N GLU A 55 -8.67 -7.32 0.45
CA GLU A 55 -9.06 -6.72 1.73
C GLU A 55 -10.04 -5.54 1.55
N TRP A 56 -10.34 -5.09 0.32
CA TRP A 56 -11.08 -3.85 0.05
C TRP A 56 -12.42 -3.75 0.79
N ASN A 57 -13.23 -4.81 0.72
CA ASN A 57 -14.54 -4.85 1.37
C ASN A 57 -14.46 -4.86 2.91
N GLY A 58 -13.29 -5.17 3.47
CA GLY A 58 -13.06 -5.13 4.92
C GLY A 58 -12.68 -3.74 5.44
N ILE A 59 -12.37 -2.78 4.57
CA ILE A 59 -12.00 -1.43 4.96
C ILE A 59 -13.26 -0.67 5.38
N ASP A 60 -13.32 -0.26 6.64
CA ASP A 60 -14.42 0.55 7.14
C ASP A 60 -14.33 2.02 6.67
N ARG A 61 -15.46 2.72 6.78
CA ARG A 61 -15.61 4.10 6.30
C ARG A 61 -14.56 5.07 6.85
N LEU A 62 -14.09 4.91 8.09
CA LEU A 62 -13.15 5.84 8.71
C LEU A 62 -11.72 5.68 8.18
N ARG A 63 -11.41 4.53 7.58
CA ARG A 63 -10.09 4.22 7.01
C ARG A 63 -10.03 4.40 5.50
N MET A 64 -11.17 4.57 4.86
CA MET A 64 -11.24 4.50 3.40
C MET A 64 -10.38 5.57 2.70
N ASP A 65 -10.39 6.80 3.22
CA ASP A 65 -9.66 7.92 2.63
C ASP A 65 -8.15 7.70 2.55
N LYS A 66 -7.54 7.12 3.60
CA LYS A 66 -6.10 6.83 3.58
C LYS A 66 -5.74 5.75 2.56
N TYR A 67 -6.60 4.76 2.33
CA TYR A 67 -6.35 3.74 1.31
C TYR A 67 -6.56 4.29 -0.10
N TYR A 68 -7.51 5.21 -0.32
CA TYR A 68 -7.58 5.95 -1.59
C TYR A 68 -6.31 6.76 -1.85
N MET A 69 -5.78 7.42 -0.83
CA MET A 69 -4.50 8.13 -0.93
C MET A 69 -3.34 7.17 -1.26
N LEU A 70 -3.26 6.01 -0.60
CA LEU A 70 -2.23 5.00 -0.88
C LEU A 70 -2.28 4.54 -2.35
N VAL A 71 -3.48 4.22 -2.85
CA VAL A 71 -3.67 3.86 -4.27
C VAL A 71 -3.20 4.98 -5.20
N ARG A 72 -3.54 6.24 -4.89
CA ARG A 72 -3.10 7.40 -5.68
C ARG A 72 -1.57 7.53 -5.70
N ARG A 73 -0.87 7.25 -4.60
CA ARG A 73 0.59 7.30 -4.52
C ARG A 73 1.27 6.18 -5.32
N PHE A 74 0.62 5.03 -5.49
CA PHE A 74 1.16 3.91 -6.28
C PHE A 74 0.94 4.05 -7.79
N VAL A 75 -0.06 4.85 -8.19
CA VAL A 75 -0.43 5.03 -9.61
C VAL A 75 0.20 6.27 -10.23
N ASN A 76 0.47 7.31 -9.44
CA ASN A 76 1.08 8.57 -9.88
C ASN A 76 2.58 8.57 -9.63
#